data_AF-K0S1K0-F1
#
_entry.id   AF-K0S1K0-F1
#
_cell.length_a   1.000
_cell.length_b   1.000
_cell.length_c   1.000
_cell.angle_alpha   90.00
_cell.angle_beta   90.00
_cell.angle_gamma   90.00
#
_symmetry.space_group_name_H-M   'P 1'
#
loop_
_entity.id
_entity.type
_entity.pdbx_description
1 polymer ?
#
loop_
_entity_poly.entity_id
_entity_poly.type
_entity_poly.pdbx_seq_one_letter_code
_entity_poly.pdbx_strand_id
1 'polypeptide(L)'
;MSVGKAFAVAVVARLLGASLALTTMECTRRGVISRILGVASSASVCVLKPSYAAVDVREYTALAPLGRPSTTGDKCTGLSLSQLSERLTNDLQSGSTGRGGYFISGDISADIFRDDCAFVDPTNSVSSLSRYRNALAILFDPQSSFVELLAPLEVDETHNQISANIRSGGVLQLPWGPRIAPYESKIVYTVDQNGLIESQYQEWSISAAEALRETFSLNSAPYSAIARPKDEPVEVTELFNLVNARRTDSYSQEERYRIASLIDSVACARYPWARGELAGTWALVYLQPGPDGGTIDRRIPFPDLPFNNNYQIFGDESVTNVGELLGPALKVRVSGSLREEDTTSLSTPKRFRAEIEGGGLCVGEDGGGCLPLPIRGEGIFDGVYLGKRLRIGQNINGGGARVVQVRVQ
;
A
#
# COMPACT_ATOMS: atom_id res chain seq x y z
N MET A 1 -17.55 -12.75 -19.84
CA MET A 1 -16.59 -12.98 -18.73
C MET A 1 -15.22 -13.55 -19.13
N SER A 2 -14.98 -14.00 -20.39
CA SER A 2 -13.70 -14.59 -20.80
C SER A 2 -12.64 -13.58 -21.33
N VAL A 3 -13.02 -12.32 -21.59
CA VAL A 3 -12.15 -11.33 -22.25
C VAL A 3 -11.21 -10.63 -21.25
N GLY A 4 -11.63 -10.47 -19.98
CA GLY A 4 -10.83 -9.80 -18.95
C GLY A 4 -9.58 -10.58 -18.49
N LYS A 5 -9.62 -11.92 -18.53
CA LYS A 5 -8.47 -12.76 -18.13
C LYS A 5 -7.35 -12.77 -19.18
N ALA A 6 -7.69 -12.81 -20.48
CA ALA A 6 -6.71 -12.73 -21.55
C ALA A 6 -6.04 -11.34 -21.63
N PHE A 7 -6.78 -10.30 -21.21
CA PHE A 7 -6.33 -8.91 -21.22
C PHE A 7 -5.24 -8.63 -20.15
N ALA A 8 -5.41 -9.13 -18.93
CA ALA A 8 -4.40 -9.00 -17.87
C ALA A 8 -3.05 -9.67 -18.27
N VAL A 9 -3.12 -10.81 -18.96
CA VAL A 9 -1.93 -11.54 -19.44
C VAL A 9 -1.17 -10.75 -20.54
N ALA A 10 -1.88 -10.04 -21.41
CA ALA A 10 -1.26 -9.25 -22.49
C ALA A 10 -0.55 -7.98 -21.98
N VAL A 11 -1.09 -7.34 -20.92
CA VAL A 11 -0.47 -6.20 -20.24
C VAL A 11 0.82 -6.63 -19.52
N VAL A 12 0.77 -7.77 -18.82
CA VAL A 12 1.93 -8.38 -18.15
C VAL A 12 3.03 -8.77 -19.16
N ALA A 13 2.67 -9.34 -20.32
CA ALA A 13 3.63 -9.73 -21.35
C ALA A 13 4.35 -8.54 -22.00
N ARG A 14 3.67 -7.40 -22.20
CA ARG A 14 4.30 -6.18 -22.77
C ARG A 14 5.20 -5.44 -21.77
N LEU A 15 4.84 -5.41 -20.49
CA LEU A 15 5.66 -4.80 -19.44
C LEU A 15 6.90 -5.65 -19.10
N LEU A 16 6.78 -6.99 -19.12
CA LEU A 16 7.94 -7.89 -18.98
C LEU A 16 8.88 -7.82 -20.19
N GLY A 17 8.34 -7.61 -21.40
CA GLY A 17 9.15 -7.41 -22.62
C GLY A 17 9.99 -6.13 -22.59
N ALA A 18 9.50 -5.05 -21.96
CA ALA A 18 10.25 -3.80 -21.80
C ALA A 18 11.39 -3.91 -20.76
N SER A 19 11.28 -4.86 -19.81
CA SER A 19 12.33 -5.12 -18.81
C SER A 19 13.48 -6.00 -19.34
N LEU A 20 13.35 -6.58 -20.54
CA LEU A 20 14.33 -7.48 -21.15
C LEU A 20 15.18 -6.88 -22.29
N ALA A 21 15.06 -5.58 -22.56
CA ALA A 21 15.88 -4.91 -23.57
C ALA A 21 17.26 -4.51 -23.02
N LEU A 22 18.17 -5.48 -22.85
CA LEU A 22 19.64 -5.32 -22.78
C LEU A 22 20.24 -6.74 -22.74
N THR A 23 20.72 -7.32 -23.85
CA THR A 23 22.01 -6.96 -24.46
C THR A 23 22.16 -7.77 -25.76
N THR A 24 22.18 -7.11 -26.92
CA THR A 24 22.75 -7.71 -28.13
C THR A 24 24.23 -7.32 -28.20
N MET A 25 25.13 -8.28 -27.90
CA MET A 25 26.56 -8.13 -28.16
C MET A 25 26.80 -8.30 -29.66
N GLU A 26 27.00 -7.19 -30.39
CA GLU A 26 27.74 -7.22 -31.64
C GLU A 26 29.23 -6.98 -31.34
N CYS A 27 30.01 -8.06 -31.37
CA CYS A 27 31.47 -7.98 -31.29
C CYS A 27 32.03 -8.14 -32.70
N THR A 28 32.31 -7.02 -33.37
CA THR A 28 33.03 -7.00 -34.64
C THR A 28 34.55 -7.06 -34.42
N ARG A 29 35.19 -7.88 -35.24
CA ARG A 29 36.55 -8.42 -35.13
C ARG A 29 37.57 -7.58 -35.92
N ARG A 30 38.73 -7.25 -35.33
CA ARG A 30 40.10 -7.04 -35.90
C ARG A 30 40.89 -6.14 -34.93
N GLY A 31 41.88 -6.63 -34.17
CA GLY A 31 43.24 -7.01 -34.61
C GLY A 31 44.21 -5.83 -34.31
N VAL A 32 45.45 -5.91 -33.79
CA VAL A 32 46.52 -6.94 -33.75
C VAL A 32 47.71 -6.32 -32.95
N ILE A 33 48.47 -7.12 -32.15
CA ILE A 33 49.90 -6.96 -31.66
C ILE A 33 50.19 -5.80 -30.67
N SER A 34 51.13 -5.81 -29.70
CA SER A 34 51.98 -6.72 -28.90
C SER A 34 52.98 -5.83 -28.11
N ARG A 35 53.56 -6.34 -26.99
CA ARG A 35 54.75 -5.87 -26.20
C ARG A 35 54.47 -4.97 -24.99
N ILE A 36 54.61 -5.45 -23.74
CA ILE A 36 55.80 -5.78 -22.90
C ILE A 36 56.22 -4.61 -21.98
N LEU A 37 56.16 -4.89 -20.67
CA LEU A 37 56.84 -4.30 -19.50
C LEU A 37 56.61 -2.82 -19.12
N GLY A 38 56.33 -2.58 -17.83
CA GLY A 38 56.73 -1.36 -17.13
C GLY A 38 55.66 -0.67 -16.29
N VAL A 39 55.80 -0.84 -14.98
CA VAL A 39 55.30 -0.02 -13.86
C VAL A 39 54.91 1.43 -14.23
N ALA A 40 53.70 1.87 -13.85
CA ALA A 40 53.45 3.04 -12.99
C ALA A 40 51.97 3.48 -13.01
N SER A 41 51.41 3.54 -11.80
CA SER A 41 50.35 4.41 -11.29
C SER A 41 49.73 5.43 -12.26
N SER A 42 48.47 5.20 -12.64
CA SER A 42 47.41 6.23 -12.72
C SER A 42 46.09 5.53 -13.07
N ALA A 43 45.34 5.11 -12.05
CA ALA A 43 43.93 4.81 -12.24
C ALA A 43 43.21 6.14 -12.45
N SER A 44 43.12 6.60 -13.70
CA SER A 44 42.09 7.55 -14.11
C SER A 44 40.75 6.85 -13.89
N VAL A 45 40.11 7.15 -12.77
CA VAL A 45 38.70 6.83 -12.57
C VAL A 45 37.94 7.68 -13.59
N CYS A 46 37.64 7.10 -14.75
CA CYS A 46 36.57 7.58 -15.61
C CYS A 46 35.29 7.47 -14.78
N VAL A 47 34.90 8.58 -14.15
CA VAL A 47 33.55 8.78 -13.64
C VAL A 47 32.66 8.87 -14.88
N LEU A 48 32.26 7.71 -15.40
CA LEU A 48 31.09 7.59 -16.24
C LEU A 48 29.92 8.02 -15.36
N LYS A 49 29.53 9.29 -15.47
CA LYS A 49 28.23 9.74 -14.98
C LYS A 49 27.20 8.97 -15.80
N PRO A 50 26.40 8.07 -15.21
CA PRO A 50 25.26 7.56 -15.92
C PRO A 50 24.31 8.74 -16.13
N SER A 51 24.22 9.19 -17.38
CA SER A 51 23.09 10.00 -17.83
C SER A 51 21.89 9.06 -17.85
N TYR A 52 21.27 8.87 -16.68
CA TYR A 52 19.91 8.40 -16.62
C TYR A 52 19.06 9.56 -17.11
N ALA A 53 18.73 9.59 -18.40
CA ALA A 53 17.53 10.29 -18.82
C ALA A 53 16.39 9.68 -17.99
N ALA A 54 15.73 10.50 -17.18
CA ALA A 54 14.55 10.08 -16.44
C ALA A 54 13.57 9.51 -17.47
N VAL A 55 13.35 8.19 -17.43
CA VAL A 55 12.35 7.55 -18.28
C VAL A 55 11.01 8.14 -17.88
N ASP A 56 10.36 8.88 -18.78
CA ASP A 56 9.01 9.38 -18.55
C ASP A 56 8.06 8.18 -18.57
N VAL A 57 7.65 7.76 -17.37
CA VAL A 57 6.81 6.57 -17.16
C VAL A 57 5.45 6.73 -17.86
N ARG A 58 5.03 7.97 -18.14
CA ARG A 58 3.75 8.31 -18.79
C ARG A 58 3.60 7.74 -20.20
N GLU A 59 4.69 7.49 -20.92
CA GLU A 59 4.64 6.93 -22.27
C GLU A 59 4.24 5.44 -22.31
N TYR A 60 4.33 4.73 -21.18
CA TYR A 60 4.24 3.25 -21.13
C TYR A 60 3.03 2.70 -20.35
N THR A 61 2.17 3.56 -19.82
CA THR A 61 1.13 3.21 -18.83
C THR A 61 -0.30 3.38 -19.33
N ALA A 62 -0.56 3.38 -20.64
CA ALA A 62 -1.93 3.41 -21.14
C ALA A 62 -2.69 2.13 -20.71
N LEU A 63 -3.43 2.23 -19.59
CA LEU A 63 -3.98 1.10 -18.82
C LEU A 63 -5.11 0.30 -19.52
N ALA A 64 -5.55 0.68 -20.73
CA ALA A 64 -6.48 -0.11 -21.53
C ALA A 64 -6.58 0.34 -22.99
N PRO A 65 -7.16 -0.47 -23.89
CA PRO A 65 -7.79 0.05 -25.09
C PRO A 65 -9.02 0.86 -24.67
N LEU A 66 -8.80 2.14 -24.36
CA LEU A 66 -9.80 3.08 -23.81
C LEU A 66 -10.94 3.47 -24.79
N GLY A 67 -11.07 2.74 -25.90
CA GLY A 67 -11.97 3.09 -27.00
C GLY A 67 -11.45 4.24 -27.85
N ARG A 68 -12.21 4.56 -28.91
CA ARG A 68 -11.98 5.79 -29.69
C ARG A 68 -12.53 6.98 -28.89
N PRO A 69 -11.86 8.14 -28.89
CA PRO A 69 -12.42 9.37 -28.35
C PRO A 69 -13.81 9.63 -28.95
N SER A 70 -14.76 9.97 -28.09
CA SER A 70 -16.10 10.42 -28.47
C SER A 70 -16.45 11.70 -27.72
N THR A 71 -17.38 12.46 -28.28
CA THR A 71 -18.00 13.59 -27.57
C THR A 71 -18.78 13.07 -26.36
N THR A 72 -18.86 13.87 -25.30
CA THR A 72 -19.55 13.48 -24.06
C THR A 72 -20.87 14.21 -23.84
N GLY A 73 -21.46 14.73 -24.92
CA GLY A 73 -22.72 15.49 -24.89
C GLY A 73 -22.51 17.00 -24.95
N ASP A 74 -23.59 17.74 -24.69
CA ASP A 74 -23.61 19.21 -24.75
C ASP A 74 -22.78 19.83 -23.62
N LYS A 75 -22.12 20.96 -23.92
CA LYS A 75 -21.22 21.66 -22.99
C LYS A 75 -21.90 22.84 -22.33
N CYS A 76 -21.69 23.00 -21.02
CA CYS A 76 -22.20 24.12 -20.24
C CYS A 76 -21.11 25.20 -20.15
N THR A 77 -21.18 26.19 -21.03
CA THR A 77 -20.21 27.29 -21.12
C THR A 77 -20.62 28.51 -20.28
N GLY A 78 -19.67 29.36 -19.92
CA GLY A 78 -19.91 30.65 -19.27
C GLY A 78 -20.15 30.57 -17.76
N LEU A 79 -19.80 29.45 -17.13
CA LEU A 79 -19.79 29.33 -15.67
C LEU A 79 -18.64 30.14 -15.07
N SER A 80 -18.88 30.74 -13.90
CA SER A 80 -17.80 31.35 -13.12
C SER A 80 -16.92 30.28 -12.46
N LEU A 81 -15.69 30.64 -12.09
CA LEU A 81 -14.79 29.71 -11.38
C LEU A 81 -15.38 29.21 -10.06
N SER A 82 -16.16 30.05 -9.37
CA SER A 82 -16.88 29.63 -8.16
C SER A 82 -17.94 28.55 -8.46
N GLN A 83 -18.73 28.72 -9.53
CA GLN A 83 -19.72 27.72 -9.94
C GLN A 83 -19.07 26.41 -10.39
N LEU A 84 -17.93 26.49 -11.10
CA LEU A 84 -17.12 25.32 -11.44
C LEU A 84 -16.58 24.62 -10.20
N SER A 85 -16.09 25.39 -9.22
CA SER A 85 -15.58 24.88 -7.94
C SER A 85 -16.65 24.12 -7.15
N GLU A 86 -17.89 24.64 -7.09
CA GLU A 86 -19.02 23.94 -6.46
C GLU A 86 -19.32 22.60 -7.15
N ARG A 87 -19.36 22.57 -8.49
CA ARG A 87 -19.57 21.33 -9.23
C ARG A 87 -18.44 20.33 -9.04
N LEU A 88 -17.19 20.78 -9.11
CA LEU A 88 -16.02 19.95 -8.88
C LEU A 88 -15.99 19.39 -7.45
N THR A 89 -16.42 20.17 -6.46
CA THR A 89 -16.55 19.70 -5.08
C THR A 89 -17.53 18.54 -4.99
N ASN A 90 -18.71 18.67 -5.62
CA ASN A 90 -19.68 17.57 -5.69
C ASN A 90 -19.12 16.35 -6.45
N ASP A 91 -18.49 16.56 -7.60
CA ASP A 91 -17.90 15.48 -8.39
C ASP A 91 -16.82 14.72 -7.60
N LEU A 92 -15.99 15.40 -6.82
CA LEU A 92 -14.93 14.80 -6.02
C LEU A 92 -15.46 13.98 -4.84
N GLN A 93 -16.52 14.45 -4.19
CA GLN A 93 -17.05 13.81 -2.98
C GLN A 93 -18.10 12.74 -3.30
N SER A 94 -19.04 13.05 -4.18
CA SER A 94 -20.25 12.27 -4.43
C SER A 94 -20.39 11.79 -5.87
N GLY A 95 -19.67 12.40 -6.80
CA GLY A 95 -19.87 12.21 -8.24
C GLY A 95 -21.08 12.98 -8.76
N SER A 96 -21.10 13.24 -10.06
CA SER A 96 -22.16 14.02 -10.73
C SER A 96 -23.56 13.41 -10.61
N THR A 97 -23.66 12.09 -10.44
CA THR A 97 -24.91 11.32 -10.32
C THR A 97 -25.04 10.60 -8.97
N GLY A 98 -24.11 10.85 -8.03
CA GLY A 98 -24.10 10.19 -6.72
C GLY A 98 -23.46 8.81 -6.70
N ARG A 99 -22.68 8.43 -7.73
CA ARG A 99 -22.01 7.10 -7.80
C ARG A 99 -20.65 7.07 -7.07
N GLY A 100 -20.36 8.07 -6.26
CA GLY A 100 -19.11 8.24 -5.52
C GLY A 100 -18.13 9.17 -6.25
N GLY A 101 -17.12 9.66 -5.52
CA GLY A 101 -16.11 10.57 -6.04
C GLY A 101 -15.52 10.15 -7.38
N TYR A 102 -15.43 11.09 -8.33
CA TYR A 102 -15.23 10.76 -9.74
C TYR A 102 -13.91 10.04 -10.03
N PHE A 103 -12.86 10.27 -9.23
CA PHE A 103 -11.58 9.55 -9.33
C PHE A 103 -11.71 8.04 -9.12
N ILE A 104 -12.74 7.61 -8.39
CA ILE A 104 -13.03 6.21 -8.14
C ILE A 104 -14.08 5.69 -9.14
N SER A 105 -15.13 6.47 -9.36
CA SER A 105 -16.34 6.01 -10.07
C SER A 105 -16.37 6.32 -11.57
N GLY A 106 -15.53 7.26 -12.04
CA GLY A 106 -15.65 7.90 -13.36
C GLY A 106 -16.89 8.80 -13.51
N ASP A 107 -17.59 9.10 -12.41
CA ASP A 107 -18.84 9.85 -12.38
C ASP A 107 -18.61 11.37 -12.33
N ILE A 108 -18.10 11.92 -13.43
CA ILE A 108 -17.75 13.33 -13.57
C ILE A 108 -18.80 14.12 -14.37
N SER A 109 -19.00 15.40 -14.02
CA SER A 109 -19.87 16.35 -14.72
C SER A 109 -19.29 16.68 -16.10
N ALA A 110 -19.58 15.84 -17.09
CA ALA A 110 -18.91 15.88 -18.39
C ALA A 110 -19.24 17.13 -19.24
N ASP A 111 -20.27 17.89 -18.86
CA ASP A 111 -20.71 19.13 -19.50
C ASP A 111 -19.78 20.31 -19.19
N ILE A 112 -19.03 20.28 -18.07
CA ILE A 112 -18.09 21.36 -17.69
C ILE A 112 -16.64 21.12 -18.13
N PHE A 113 -16.36 19.98 -18.77
CA PHE A 113 -15.03 19.64 -19.29
C PHE A 113 -15.03 19.68 -20.82
N ARG A 114 -13.91 20.10 -21.42
CA ARG A 114 -13.70 19.90 -22.86
C ARG A 114 -13.64 18.42 -23.20
N ASP A 115 -14.11 18.03 -24.38
CA ASP A 115 -14.01 16.64 -24.85
C ASP A 115 -12.56 16.18 -25.04
N ASP A 116 -11.68 17.13 -25.41
CA ASP A 116 -10.23 16.97 -25.58
C ASP A 116 -9.43 17.34 -24.32
N CYS A 117 -10.09 17.45 -23.16
CA CYS A 117 -9.44 17.79 -21.90
C CYS A 117 -8.22 16.89 -21.62
N ALA A 118 -7.12 17.51 -21.19
CA ALA A 118 -5.88 16.84 -20.83
C ALA A 118 -5.89 16.45 -19.34
N PHE A 119 -5.80 15.16 -19.05
CA PHE A 119 -5.66 14.61 -17.70
C PHE A 119 -4.23 14.11 -17.55
N VAL A 120 -3.49 14.69 -16.61
CA VAL A 120 -2.07 14.40 -16.41
C VAL A 120 -1.82 14.09 -14.93
N ASP A 121 -1.24 12.92 -14.69
CA ASP A 121 -0.78 12.49 -13.38
C ASP A 121 0.69 12.03 -13.45
N PRO A 122 1.34 11.70 -12.32
CA PRO A 122 2.73 11.23 -12.31
C PRO A 122 2.99 9.95 -13.10
N THR A 123 1.95 9.13 -13.32
CA THR A 123 2.03 7.84 -14.01
C THR A 123 1.45 7.86 -15.42
N ASN A 124 0.52 8.75 -15.78
CA ASN A 124 -0.26 8.67 -17.01
C ASN A 124 -0.59 10.07 -17.58
N SER A 125 -0.90 10.11 -18.88
CA SER A 125 -1.36 11.29 -19.60
C SER A 125 -2.41 10.91 -20.65
N VAL A 126 -3.60 11.49 -20.56
CA VAL A 126 -4.72 11.21 -21.46
C VAL A 126 -5.38 12.52 -21.90
N SER A 127 -5.39 12.77 -23.21
CA SER A 127 -6.11 13.92 -23.82
C SER A 127 -7.44 13.46 -24.43
N SER A 128 -8.40 13.12 -23.58
CA SER A 128 -9.78 12.78 -23.97
C SER A 128 -10.62 12.47 -22.72
N LEU A 129 -11.71 13.23 -22.54
CA LEU A 129 -12.63 13.05 -21.41
C LEU A 129 -13.33 11.69 -21.43
N SER A 130 -13.81 11.24 -22.59
CA SER A 130 -14.46 9.92 -22.73
C SER A 130 -13.51 8.77 -22.39
N ARG A 131 -12.24 8.83 -22.84
CA ARG A 131 -11.22 7.84 -22.49
C ARG A 131 -10.88 7.86 -21.00
N TYR A 132 -10.77 9.04 -20.42
CA TYR A 132 -10.48 9.21 -19.00
C TYR A 132 -11.58 8.61 -18.12
N ARG A 133 -12.85 8.93 -18.39
CA ARG A 133 -14.01 8.36 -17.68
C ARG A 133 -14.05 6.83 -17.76
N ASN A 134 -13.79 6.28 -18.94
CA ASN A 134 -13.74 4.84 -19.15
C ASN A 134 -12.59 4.19 -18.36
N ALA A 135 -11.43 4.86 -18.25
CA ALA A 135 -10.29 4.37 -17.48
C ALA A 135 -10.62 4.28 -15.99
N LEU A 136 -11.21 5.33 -15.41
CA LEU A 136 -11.52 5.36 -13.99
C LEU A 136 -12.57 4.31 -13.60
N ALA A 137 -13.62 4.14 -14.42
CA ALA A 137 -14.69 3.19 -14.17
C ALA A 137 -14.23 1.72 -14.09
N ILE A 138 -13.07 1.39 -14.65
CA ILE A 138 -12.51 0.03 -14.65
C ILE A 138 -11.33 -0.14 -13.69
N LEU A 139 -10.79 0.96 -13.14
CA LEU A 139 -9.53 0.92 -12.41
C LEU A 139 -9.74 0.63 -10.91
N PHE A 140 -10.67 1.33 -10.26
CA PHE A 140 -10.89 1.22 -8.81
C PHE A 140 -12.15 0.43 -8.48
N ASP A 141 -12.12 -0.36 -7.41
CA ASP A 141 -13.32 -0.93 -6.80
C ASP A 141 -14.06 0.17 -6.02
N PRO A 142 -15.28 0.58 -6.43
CA PRO A 142 -16.02 1.65 -5.79
C PRO A 142 -16.46 1.33 -4.36
N GLN A 143 -16.49 0.06 -3.95
CA GLN A 143 -16.93 -0.34 -2.61
C GLN A 143 -15.78 -0.28 -1.58
N SER A 144 -14.54 -0.33 -2.03
CA SER A 144 -13.36 -0.45 -1.17
C SER A 144 -12.29 0.62 -1.40
N SER A 145 -12.62 1.61 -2.24
CA SER A 145 -11.80 2.77 -2.56
C SER A 145 -12.51 4.07 -2.17
N PHE A 146 -11.73 5.11 -1.91
CA PHE A 146 -12.24 6.38 -1.42
C PHE A 146 -11.42 7.56 -1.94
N VAL A 147 -12.07 8.72 -1.96
CA VAL A 147 -11.48 10.05 -2.16
C VAL A 147 -12.06 10.95 -1.08
N GLU A 148 -11.20 11.65 -0.38
CA GLU A 148 -11.53 12.59 0.68
C GLU A 148 -10.97 13.96 0.33
N LEU A 149 -11.80 14.99 0.41
CA LEU A 149 -11.37 16.36 0.24
C LEU A 149 -10.78 16.87 1.57
N LEU A 150 -9.51 17.30 1.56
CA LEU A 150 -8.81 17.74 2.78
C LEU A 150 -9.12 19.19 3.15
N ALA A 151 -9.47 20.01 2.16
CA ALA A 151 -9.86 21.41 2.33
C ALA A 151 -10.78 21.85 1.18
N PRO A 152 -11.62 22.88 1.36
CA PRO A 152 -12.38 23.47 0.27
C PRO A 152 -11.50 23.83 -0.93
N LEU A 153 -12.05 23.75 -2.15
CA LEU A 153 -11.33 24.08 -3.38
C LEU A 153 -10.92 25.55 -3.38
N GLU A 154 -9.69 25.82 -3.78
CA GLU A 154 -9.14 27.17 -3.89
C GLU A 154 -9.30 27.67 -5.33
N VAL A 155 -9.83 28.88 -5.49
CA VAL A 155 -10.03 29.54 -6.79
C VAL A 155 -8.93 30.59 -7.00
N ASP A 156 -8.21 30.47 -8.10
CA ASP A 156 -7.23 31.45 -8.57
C ASP A 156 -7.74 32.14 -9.84
N GLU A 157 -8.40 33.28 -9.64
CA GLU A 157 -8.93 34.13 -10.72
C GLU A 157 -7.81 34.69 -11.64
N THR A 158 -6.57 34.81 -11.15
CA THR A 158 -5.47 35.39 -11.91
C THR A 158 -4.97 34.43 -12.99
N HIS A 159 -4.90 33.15 -12.65
CA HIS A 159 -4.43 32.09 -13.55
C HIS A 159 -5.56 31.28 -14.19
N ASN A 160 -6.83 31.63 -13.90
CA ASN A 160 -8.02 30.90 -14.31
C ASN A 160 -7.97 29.41 -13.89
N GLN A 161 -7.58 29.19 -12.62
CA GLN A 161 -7.31 27.87 -12.07
C GLN A 161 -8.17 27.59 -10.84
N ILE A 162 -8.45 26.30 -10.63
CA ILE A 162 -9.08 25.78 -9.41
C ILE A 162 -8.17 24.68 -8.88
N SER A 163 -7.87 24.68 -7.59
CA SER A 163 -7.03 23.65 -6.99
C SER A 163 -7.70 22.93 -5.81
N ALA A 164 -7.35 21.66 -5.63
CA ALA A 164 -7.89 20.81 -4.58
C ALA A 164 -6.77 19.99 -3.94
N ASN A 165 -6.80 19.86 -2.62
CA ASN A 165 -5.99 18.89 -1.89
C ASN A 165 -6.89 17.73 -1.47
N ILE A 166 -6.56 16.52 -1.92
CA ILE A 166 -7.34 15.32 -1.64
C ILE A 166 -6.48 14.22 -1.04
N ARG A 167 -7.11 13.31 -0.31
CA ARG A 167 -6.55 12.02 0.08
C ARG A 167 -7.31 10.92 -0.63
N SER A 168 -6.60 10.03 -1.32
CA SER A 168 -7.19 8.92 -2.05
C SER A 168 -6.52 7.61 -1.64
N GLY A 169 -7.25 6.51 -1.73
CA GLY A 169 -6.73 5.18 -1.47
C GLY A 169 -7.79 4.13 -1.80
N GLY A 170 -7.41 2.87 -1.91
CA GLY A 170 -8.39 1.86 -2.26
C GLY A 170 -7.84 0.57 -2.85
N VAL A 171 -8.70 -0.14 -3.56
CA VAL A 171 -8.39 -1.42 -4.21
C VAL A 171 -8.60 -1.28 -5.70
N LEU A 172 -7.64 -1.74 -6.49
CA LEU A 172 -7.78 -1.79 -7.94
C LEU A 172 -8.55 -3.04 -8.39
N GLN A 173 -9.33 -2.92 -9.46
CA GLN A 173 -10.05 -4.05 -10.09
C GLN A 173 -9.13 -4.94 -10.95
N LEU A 174 -7.94 -5.28 -10.44
CA LEU A 174 -7.04 -6.25 -11.06
C LEU A 174 -7.27 -7.64 -10.43
N PRO A 175 -6.90 -8.76 -11.10
CA PRO A 175 -7.20 -10.11 -10.61
C PRO A 175 -6.69 -10.43 -9.20
N TRP A 176 -5.61 -9.77 -8.77
CA TRP A 176 -5.04 -9.92 -7.42
C TRP A 176 -5.46 -8.81 -6.45
N GLY A 177 -6.36 -7.91 -6.86
CA GLY A 177 -6.95 -6.86 -6.02
C GLY A 177 -5.92 -6.02 -5.26
N PRO A 178 -4.89 -5.44 -5.92
CA PRO A 178 -3.86 -4.72 -5.21
C PRO A 178 -4.46 -3.50 -4.51
N ARG A 179 -4.07 -3.31 -3.26
CA ARG A 179 -4.49 -2.20 -2.43
C ARG A 179 -3.44 -1.09 -2.51
N ILE A 180 -3.89 0.11 -2.84
CA ILE A 180 -3.09 1.32 -2.79
C ILE A 180 -3.30 1.96 -1.42
N ALA A 181 -2.20 2.20 -0.71
CA ALA A 181 -2.25 2.87 0.59
C ALA A 181 -2.78 4.31 0.44
N PRO A 182 -3.42 4.89 1.46
CA PRO A 182 -3.85 6.28 1.40
C PRO A 182 -2.68 7.22 1.08
N TYR A 183 -2.83 8.04 0.04
CA TYR A 183 -1.86 9.07 -0.34
C TYR A 183 -2.56 10.42 -0.54
N GLU A 184 -1.82 11.50 -0.35
CA GLU A 184 -2.31 12.84 -0.58
C GLU A 184 -1.93 13.30 -1.98
N SER A 185 -2.78 14.12 -2.59
CA SER A 185 -2.50 14.69 -3.90
C SER A 185 -3.06 16.10 -4.02
N LYS A 186 -2.32 16.93 -4.76
CA LYS A 186 -2.76 18.24 -5.20
C LYS A 186 -3.23 18.15 -6.64
N ILE A 187 -4.42 18.67 -6.89
CA ILE A 187 -5.03 18.72 -8.21
C ILE A 187 -5.12 20.18 -8.63
N VAL A 188 -4.79 20.46 -9.88
CA VAL A 188 -4.97 21.77 -10.50
C VAL A 188 -5.80 21.61 -11.77
N TYR A 189 -6.94 22.28 -11.82
CA TYR A 189 -7.79 22.41 -12.99
C TYR A 189 -7.52 23.75 -13.65
N THR A 190 -7.27 23.76 -14.95
CA THR A 190 -7.18 24.99 -15.75
C THR A 190 -8.43 25.13 -16.58
N VAL A 191 -9.02 26.33 -16.56
CA VAL A 191 -10.26 26.65 -17.26
C VAL A 191 -9.93 27.46 -18.52
N ASP A 192 -10.65 27.22 -19.61
CA ASP A 192 -10.50 27.95 -20.86
C ASP A 192 -11.35 29.25 -20.89
N GLN A 193 -11.30 29.95 -22.01
CA GLN A 193 -12.03 31.21 -22.22
C GLN A 193 -13.56 31.02 -22.30
N ASN A 194 -14.03 29.80 -22.56
CA ASN A 194 -15.45 29.47 -22.63
C ASN A 194 -16.00 29.02 -21.27
N GLY A 195 -15.18 28.99 -20.22
CA GLY A 195 -15.54 28.49 -18.90
C GLY A 195 -15.61 26.96 -18.83
N LEU A 196 -14.88 26.25 -19.70
CA LEU A 196 -14.74 24.80 -19.67
C LEU A 196 -13.37 24.39 -19.13
N ILE A 197 -13.31 23.29 -18.39
CA ILE A 197 -12.04 22.73 -17.92
C ILE A 197 -11.30 22.13 -19.11
N GLU A 198 -10.11 22.67 -19.41
CA GLU A 198 -9.26 22.21 -20.50
C GLU A 198 -8.16 21.26 -20.07
N SER A 199 -7.73 21.35 -18.80
CA SER A 199 -6.76 20.43 -18.25
C SER A 199 -6.95 20.20 -16.76
N GLN A 200 -6.54 19.01 -16.33
CA GLN A 200 -6.43 18.59 -14.95
C GLN A 200 -5.03 18.00 -14.77
N TYR A 201 -4.25 18.61 -13.88
CA TYR A 201 -2.92 18.15 -13.49
C TYR A 201 -2.92 17.66 -12.05
N GLN A 202 -2.08 16.67 -11.75
CA GLN A 202 -1.98 16.03 -10.44
C GLN A 202 -0.53 15.88 -9.99
N GLU A 203 -0.31 16.18 -8.72
CA GLU A 203 0.91 15.85 -7.99
C GLU A 203 0.56 14.95 -6.81
N TRP A 204 1.32 13.88 -6.62
CA TRP A 204 1.12 12.93 -5.54
C TRP A 204 2.20 13.10 -4.47
N SER A 205 1.84 12.84 -3.22
CA SER A 205 2.78 12.77 -2.10
C SER A 205 3.69 11.53 -2.17
N ILE A 206 3.31 10.53 -2.99
CA ILE A 206 4.08 9.33 -3.28
C ILE A 206 4.66 9.38 -4.70
N SER A 207 5.78 8.68 -4.93
CA SER A 207 6.35 8.63 -6.27
C SER A 207 5.52 7.74 -7.22
N ALA A 208 5.52 8.06 -8.52
CA ALA A 208 4.90 7.23 -9.56
C ALA A 208 5.40 5.77 -9.52
N ALA A 209 6.70 5.58 -9.28
CA ALA A 209 7.31 4.27 -9.15
C ALA A 209 6.82 3.51 -7.90
N GLU A 210 6.56 4.21 -6.80
CA GLU A 210 6.01 3.63 -5.59
C GLU A 210 4.55 3.19 -5.78
N ALA A 211 3.71 4.02 -6.41
CA ALA A 211 2.34 3.66 -6.75
C ALA A 211 2.25 2.44 -7.70
N LEU A 212 3.13 2.39 -8.72
CA LEU A 212 3.25 1.24 -9.61
C LEU A 212 3.78 0.00 -8.87
N ARG A 213 4.76 0.18 -7.97
CA ARG A 213 5.26 -0.91 -7.13
C ARG A 213 4.15 -1.47 -6.26
N GLU A 214 3.31 -0.66 -5.64
CA GLU A 214 2.17 -1.15 -4.84
C GLU A 214 1.17 -1.92 -5.73
N THR A 215 0.84 -1.36 -6.90
CA THR A 215 -0.06 -1.96 -7.89
C THR A 215 0.39 -3.36 -8.35
N PHE A 216 1.70 -3.54 -8.56
CA PHE A 216 2.29 -4.79 -9.04
C PHE A 216 2.99 -5.60 -7.94
N SER A 217 2.95 -5.13 -6.69
CA SER A 217 3.41 -5.93 -5.56
C SER A 217 2.37 -7.00 -5.30
N LEU A 218 2.78 -8.26 -5.39
CA LEU A 218 1.98 -9.41 -5.00
C LEU A 218 1.70 -9.44 -3.47
N ASN A 219 2.24 -8.46 -2.72
CA ASN A 219 2.25 -8.41 -1.26
C ASN A 219 1.65 -7.08 -0.80
N SER A 220 0.32 -6.97 -0.85
CA SER A 220 -0.41 -5.83 -0.31
C SER A 220 -0.18 -5.67 1.19
N ALA A 221 -0.25 -4.43 1.69
CA ALA A 221 -0.21 -4.17 3.13
C ALA A 221 -1.36 -4.93 3.84
N PRO A 222 -1.14 -5.42 5.08
CA PRO A 222 -2.18 -6.14 5.79
C PRO A 222 -3.39 -5.26 6.10
N TYR A 223 -4.59 -5.78 5.84
CA TYR A 223 -5.84 -5.06 6.03
C TYR A 223 -6.86 -5.89 6.79
N SER A 224 -7.43 -5.29 7.83
CA SER A 224 -8.59 -5.80 8.53
C SER A 224 -9.85 -5.12 8.01
N ALA A 225 -10.79 -5.92 7.51
CA ALA A 225 -12.13 -5.49 7.11
C ALA A 225 -13.13 -5.49 8.29
N ILE A 226 -12.68 -5.84 9.50
CA ILE A 226 -13.57 -5.97 10.65
C ILE A 226 -14.04 -4.59 11.09
N ALA A 227 -15.37 -4.41 11.07
CA ALA A 227 -16.01 -3.16 11.48
C ALA A 227 -15.69 -2.82 12.94
N ARG A 228 -15.69 -1.52 13.25
CA ARG A 228 -15.47 -1.01 14.61
C ARG A 228 -16.49 -1.60 15.60
N PRO A 229 -16.05 -2.30 16.66
CA PRO A 229 -16.92 -2.70 17.75
C PRO A 229 -17.49 -1.47 18.49
N LYS A 230 -18.75 -1.55 18.94
CA LYS A 230 -19.44 -0.41 19.59
C LYS A 230 -18.78 0.01 20.90
N ASP A 231 -18.14 -0.94 21.58
CA ASP A 231 -17.49 -0.84 22.87
C ASP A 231 -15.96 -0.64 22.75
N GLU A 232 -15.44 -0.45 21.54
CA GLU A 232 -14.01 -0.25 21.35
C GLU A 232 -13.55 1.13 21.85
N PRO A 233 -12.51 1.20 22.71
CA PRO A 233 -11.96 2.45 23.22
C PRO A 233 -11.55 3.41 22.09
N VAL A 234 -11.62 4.71 22.37
CA VAL A 234 -11.31 5.75 21.38
C VAL A 234 -9.85 5.67 20.93
N GLU A 235 -8.94 5.44 21.86
CA GLU A 235 -7.50 5.32 21.62
C GLU A 235 -7.18 4.10 20.77
N VAL A 236 -7.90 2.99 20.98
CA VAL A 236 -7.77 1.77 20.16
C VAL A 236 -8.31 2.01 18.75
N THR A 237 -9.45 2.69 18.63
CA THR A 237 -10.03 3.07 17.33
C THR A 237 -9.06 3.95 16.55
N GLU A 238 -8.47 4.94 17.21
CA GLU A 238 -7.49 5.84 16.61
C GLU A 238 -6.23 5.09 16.19
N LEU A 239 -5.68 4.25 17.07
CA LEU A 239 -4.53 3.41 16.77
C LEU A 239 -4.81 2.52 15.57
N PHE A 240 -5.96 1.83 15.53
CA PHE A 240 -6.36 0.98 14.41
C PHE A 240 -6.41 1.76 13.10
N ASN A 241 -7.04 2.95 13.09
CA ASN A 241 -7.13 3.78 11.90
C ASN A 241 -5.75 4.24 11.40
N LEU A 242 -4.79 4.47 12.30
CA LEU A 242 -3.44 4.84 11.94
C LEU A 242 -2.64 3.69 11.33
N VAL A 243 -2.87 2.44 11.75
CA VAL A 243 -2.02 1.29 11.36
C VAL A 243 -2.65 0.32 10.37
N ASN A 244 -3.97 0.30 10.23
CA ASN A 244 -4.65 -0.62 9.33
C ASN A 244 -4.34 -0.27 7.86
N ALA A 245 -4.14 -1.28 7.02
CA ALA A 245 -3.71 -1.12 5.62
C ALA A 245 -2.32 -0.49 5.43
N ARG A 246 -1.46 -0.48 6.47
CA ARG A 246 -0.12 0.10 6.42
C ARG A 246 0.95 -0.92 6.80
N ARG A 247 2.16 -0.68 6.29
CA ARG A 247 3.35 -1.50 6.56
C ARG A 247 4.18 -0.89 7.68
N THR A 248 4.94 -1.74 8.37
CA THR A 248 5.80 -1.36 9.51
C THR A 248 6.85 -0.28 9.19
N ASP A 249 7.25 -0.16 7.92
CA ASP A 249 8.24 0.79 7.42
C ASP A 249 7.63 2.10 6.87
N SER A 250 6.30 2.17 6.71
CA SER A 250 5.61 3.28 6.03
C SER A 250 5.31 4.53 6.88
N TYR A 251 5.76 4.56 8.15
CA TYR A 251 5.39 5.62 9.09
C TYR A 251 6.44 6.72 9.19
N SER A 252 5.99 7.99 9.13
CA SER A 252 6.81 9.15 9.45
C SER A 252 7.25 9.14 10.92
N GLN A 253 8.21 9.99 11.28
CA GLN A 253 8.68 10.07 12.65
C GLN A 253 7.57 10.59 13.60
N GLU A 254 6.80 11.58 13.16
CA GLU A 254 5.65 12.14 13.90
C GLU A 254 4.56 11.10 14.12
N GLU A 255 4.25 10.31 13.09
CA GLU A 255 3.29 9.20 13.19
C GLU A 255 3.77 8.13 14.18
N ARG A 256 5.06 7.79 14.17
CA ARG A 256 5.66 6.85 15.13
C ARG A 256 5.51 7.33 16.56
N TYR A 257 5.71 8.63 16.83
CA TYR A 257 5.48 9.19 18.17
C TYR A 257 4.02 9.10 18.59
N ARG A 258 3.10 9.43 17.69
CA ARG A 258 1.65 9.34 17.95
C ARG A 258 1.22 7.90 18.22
N ILE A 259 1.63 6.96 17.37
CA ILE A 259 1.35 5.53 17.52
C ILE A 259 1.91 5.01 18.86
N ALA A 260 3.16 5.35 19.20
CA ALA A 260 3.78 4.95 20.47
C ALA A 260 2.99 5.46 21.68
N SER A 261 2.57 6.73 21.67
CA SER A 261 1.76 7.32 22.74
C SER A 261 0.41 6.63 22.90
N LEU A 262 -0.25 6.26 21.79
CA LEU A 262 -1.51 5.49 21.84
C LEU A 262 -1.30 4.09 22.40
N ILE A 263 -0.22 3.41 22.00
CA ILE A 263 0.14 2.08 22.55
C ILE A 263 0.35 2.18 24.06
N ASP A 264 1.07 3.19 24.55
CA ASP A 264 1.30 3.40 25.98
C ASP A 264 -0.01 3.68 26.74
N SER A 265 -0.89 4.50 26.18
CA SER A 265 -2.21 4.77 26.76
C SER A 265 -3.04 3.47 26.89
N VAL A 266 -3.14 2.70 25.81
CA VAL A 266 -3.85 1.42 25.78
C VAL A 266 -3.25 0.41 26.76
N ALA A 267 -1.92 0.36 26.86
CA ALA A 267 -1.23 -0.54 27.79
C ALA A 267 -1.49 -0.17 29.27
N CYS A 268 -1.52 1.12 29.60
CA CYS A 268 -1.76 1.61 30.95
C CYS A 268 -3.21 1.41 31.42
N ALA A 269 -4.18 1.44 30.50
CA ALA A 269 -5.59 1.40 30.84
C ALA A 269 -6.08 0.06 31.40
N ARG A 270 -5.41 -1.06 31.05
CA ARG A 270 -5.75 -2.45 31.45
C ARG A 270 -7.19 -2.85 31.13
N TYR A 271 -7.38 -3.62 30.08
CA TYR A 271 -8.70 -4.01 29.59
C TYR A 271 -9.09 -5.43 30.02
N PRO A 272 -10.40 -5.77 30.03
CA PRO A 272 -10.85 -7.14 30.16
C PRO A 272 -10.24 -8.03 29.06
N TRP A 273 -9.88 -9.27 29.42
CA TRP A 273 -9.31 -10.23 28.48
C TRP A 273 -10.34 -11.28 28.05
N ALA A 274 -10.74 -11.23 26.78
CA ALA A 274 -11.60 -12.23 26.17
C ALA A 274 -10.75 -13.23 25.37
N ARG A 275 -10.31 -14.32 26.00
CA ARG A 275 -9.43 -15.33 25.35
C ARG A 275 -9.98 -15.83 24.01
N GLY A 276 -11.30 -15.99 23.89
CA GLY A 276 -11.95 -16.42 22.65
C GLY A 276 -11.73 -15.48 21.45
N GLU A 277 -11.33 -14.22 21.69
CA GLU A 277 -11.00 -13.29 20.61
C GLU A 277 -9.57 -13.49 20.07
N LEU A 278 -8.71 -14.24 20.76
CA LEU A 278 -7.31 -14.45 20.37
C LEU A 278 -7.19 -15.31 19.11
N ALA A 279 -8.05 -16.32 18.96
CA ALA A 279 -8.02 -17.23 17.82
C ALA A 279 -8.27 -16.48 16.51
N GLY A 280 -7.43 -16.73 15.50
CA GLY A 280 -7.49 -16.05 14.20
C GLY A 280 -6.11 -15.72 13.63
N THR A 281 -6.10 -15.03 12.49
CA THR A 281 -4.88 -14.61 11.82
C THR A 281 -4.61 -13.13 12.08
N TRP A 282 -3.43 -12.83 12.61
CA TRP A 282 -3.03 -11.51 13.06
C TRP A 282 -1.79 -11.03 12.32
N ALA A 283 -1.94 -9.98 11.52
CA ALA A 283 -0.85 -9.42 10.74
C ALA A 283 -0.13 -8.31 11.49
N LEU A 284 1.21 -8.34 11.48
CA LEU A 284 2.05 -7.29 12.04
C LEU A 284 1.94 -6.01 11.21
N VAL A 285 1.57 -4.91 11.87
CA VAL A 285 1.42 -3.60 11.24
C VAL A 285 2.29 -2.52 11.87
N TYR A 286 2.73 -2.72 13.12
CA TYR A 286 3.65 -1.81 13.80
C TYR A 286 4.50 -2.53 14.86
N LEU A 287 5.72 -2.05 15.05
CA LEU A 287 6.65 -2.51 16.08
C LEU A 287 7.18 -1.30 16.87
N GLN A 288 6.85 -1.24 18.16
CA GLN A 288 7.42 -0.30 19.11
C GLN A 288 8.67 -0.94 19.75
N PRO A 289 9.86 -0.31 19.63
CA PRO A 289 11.04 -0.76 20.35
C PRO A 289 10.82 -0.78 21.86
N GLY A 290 11.49 -1.69 22.56
CA GLY A 290 11.48 -1.74 24.02
C GLY A 290 12.25 -0.56 24.66
N PRO A 291 12.17 -0.40 26.00
CA PRO A 291 12.78 0.71 26.73
C PRO A 291 14.29 0.87 26.48
N ASP A 292 15.00 -0.25 26.30
CA ASP A 292 16.45 -0.26 26.05
C ASP A 292 16.81 -0.09 24.56
N GLY A 293 15.84 0.28 23.72
CA GLY A 293 15.98 0.24 22.26
C GLY A 293 16.01 -1.19 21.69
N GLY A 294 15.77 -2.19 22.54
CA GLY A 294 15.67 -3.59 22.14
C GLY A 294 14.56 -3.78 21.11
N THR A 295 14.87 -4.50 20.03
CA THR A 295 13.85 -4.96 19.07
C THR A 295 13.28 -6.31 19.52
N ILE A 296 12.30 -6.86 18.81
CA ILE A 296 11.75 -8.20 19.10
C ILE A 296 12.90 -9.20 19.23
N ASP A 297 12.86 -10.10 20.22
CA ASP A 297 13.79 -11.22 20.34
C ASP A 297 13.78 -12.05 19.04
N ARG A 298 14.81 -11.87 18.18
CA ARG A 298 14.91 -12.50 16.86
C ARG A 298 15.51 -13.91 16.93
N ARG A 299 15.19 -14.72 17.94
CA ARG A 299 15.58 -16.15 17.97
C ARG A 299 15.09 -16.92 16.74
N ILE A 300 14.10 -16.38 16.03
CA ILE A 300 13.79 -16.77 14.66
C ILE A 300 14.22 -15.60 13.75
N PRO A 301 15.34 -15.70 13.01
CA PRO A 301 15.83 -14.62 12.17
C PRO A 301 15.02 -14.59 10.86
N PHE A 302 13.81 -14.07 10.91
CA PHE A 302 13.15 -13.65 9.68
C PHE A 302 13.88 -12.41 9.16
N PRO A 303 14.35 -12.39 7.90
CA PRO A 303 14.78 -11.14 7.30
C PRO A 303 13.55 -10.24 7.20
N ASP A 304 13.58 -9.11 7.92
CA ASP A 304 12.58 -8.03 7.78
C ASP A 304 12.79 -7.36 6.43
N LEU A 305 12.33 -8.01 5.36
CA LEU A 305 12.32 -7.39 4.05
C LEU A 305 11.11 -6.46 3.99
N PRO A 306 11.27 -5.23 3.47
CA PRO A 306 10.22 -4.19 3.48
C PRO A 306 8.96 -4.59 2.68
N PHE A 307 9.04 -5.69 1.93
CA PHE A 307 7.96 -6.21 1.11
C PHE A 307 7.30 -7.47 1.66
N ASN A 308 7.70 -7.97 2.83
CA ASN A 308 7.15 -9.19 3.41
C ASN A 308 6.12 -8.90 4.49
N ASN A 309 5.03 -9.67 4.46
CA ASN A 309 4.07 -9.66 5.55
C ASN A 309 4.45 -10.70 6.60
N ASN A 310 4.27 -10.32 7.86
CA ASN A 310 4.46 -11.21 9.00
C ASN A 310 3.10 -11.41 9.69
N TYR A 311 2.75 -12.66 9.92
CA TYR A 311 1.49 -13.06 10.55
C TYR A 311 1.76 -13.93 11.76
N GLN A 312 0.79 -13.93 12.66
CA GLN A 312 0.66 -14.94 13.70
C GLN A 312 -0.74 -15.52 13.64
N ILE A 313 -0.81 -16.83 13.49
CA ILE A 313 -2.06 -17.58 13.48
C ILE A 313 -2.19 -18.23 14.85
N PHE A 314 -3.22 -17.84 15.59
CA PHE A 314 -3.51 -18.35 16.91
C PHE A 314 -4.66 -19.36 16.82
N GLY A 315 -4.45 -20.55 17.38
CA GLY A 315 -5.51 -21.49 17.75
C GLY A 315 -5.80 -21.40 19.25
N ASP A 316 -6.60 -22.33 19.77
CA ASP A 316 -6.97 -22.35 21.20
C ASP A 316 -5.77 -22.59 22.13
N GLU A 317 -4.83 -23.43 21.67
CA GLU A 317 -3.63 -23.87 22.40
C GLU A 317 -2.39 -23.93 21.49
N SER A 318 -2.42 -23.24 20.34
CA SER A 318 -1.30 -23.23 19.40
C SER A 318 -1.06 -21.84 18.84
N VAL A 319 0.19 -21.62 18.43
CA VAL A 319 0.59 -20.42 17.70
C VAL A 319 1.48 -20.81 16.53
N THR A 320 1.22 -20.20 15.38
CA THR A 320 2.08 -20.31 14.20
C THR A 320 2.49 -18.93 13.74
N ASN A 321 3.79 -18.63 13.81
CA ASN A 321 4.39 -17.45 13.20
C ASN A 321 4.62 -17.74 11.71
N VAL A 322 4.22 -16.82 10.85
CA VAL A 322 4.41 -16.92 9.39
C VAL A 322 5.13 -15.66 8.93
N GLY A 323 6.33 -15.82 8.38
CA GLY A 323 7.03 -14.76 7.67
C GLY A 323 7.05 -15.07 6.19
N GLU A 324 6.44 -14.21 5.37
CA GLU A 324 6.59 -14.31 3.92
C GLU A 324 8.03 -13.96 3.53
N LEU A 325 8.56 -14.61 2.49
CA LEU A 325 9.88 -14.30 1.92
C LEU A 325 9.76 -13.76 0.50
N LEU A 326 8.81 -14.29 -0.27
CA LEU A 326 8.43 -13.83 -1.61
C LEU A 326 6.91 -13.84 -1.71
N GLY A 327 6.25 -13.19 -0.75
CA GLY A 327 4.79 -13.22 -0.65
C GLY A 327 4.23 -14.60 -0.27
N PRO A 328 2.99 -14.91 -0.68
CA PRO A 328 2.36 -16.19 -0.35
C PRO A 328 3.04 -17.39 -1.03
N ALA A 329 3.85 -17.16 -2.07
CA ALA A 329 4.52 -18.21 -2.84
C ALA A 329 5.70 -18.86 -2.09
N LEU A 330 6.37 -18.14 -1.19
CA LEU A 330 7.47 -18.66 -0.38
C LEU A 330 7.40 -18.04 1.01
N LYS A 331 7.19 -18.87 2.04
CA LYS A 331 7.00 -18.43 3.42
C LYS A 331 7.69 -19.37 4.40
N VAL A 332 8.15 -18.83 5.52
CA VAL A 332 8.65 -19.61 6.65
C VAL A 332 7.55 -19.68 7.70
N ARG A 333 7.19 -20.90 8.12
CA ARG A 333 6.21 -21.15 9.19
C ARG A 333 6.94 -21.71 10.39
N VAL A 334 6.65 -21.19 11.58
CA VAL A 334 7.17 -21.69 12.85
C VAL A 334 6.02 -21.89 13.81
N SER A 335 5.80 -23.13 14.21
CA SER A 335 4.64 -23.54 14.97
C SER A 335 5.04 -24.10 16.33
N GLY A 336 4.13 -23.99 17.28
CA GLY A 336 4.33 -24.46 18.64
C GLY A 336 3.04 -24.48 19.43
N SER A 337 3.11 -25.07 20.62
CA SER A 337 2.05 -24.98 21.60
C SER A 337 2.01 -23.59 22.24
N LEU A 338 0.84 -23.18 22.72
CA LEU A 338 0.61 -21.92 23.39
C LEU A 338 -0.14 -22.16 24.69
N ARG A 339 0.44 -21.69 25.79
CA ARG A 339 -0.13 -21.80 27.13
C ARG A 339 -0.24 -20.44 27.79
N GLU A 340 -1.39 -20.17 28.37
CA GLU A 340 -1.60 -19.03 29.27
C GLU A 340 -1.11 -19.40 30.67
N GLU A 341 -0.23 -18.59 31.27
CA GLU A 341 0.38 -18.92 32.56
C GLU A 341 -0.55 -18.67 33.75
N ASP A 342 -1.35 -17.61 33.69
CA ASP A 342 -2.34 -17.26 34.71
C ASP A 342 -3.72 -17.18 34.06
N THR A 343 -4.54 -18.21 34.26
CA THR A 343 -5.93 -18.24 33.74
C THR A 343 -6.94 -17.58 34.69
N THR A 344 -6.52 -17.12 35.87
CA THR A 344 -7.41 -16.58 36.91
C THR A 344 -7.65 -15.08 36.75
N SER A 345 -6.66 -14.34 36.28
CA SER A 345 -6.85 -12.93 35.90
C SER A 345 -7.77 -12.81 34.68
N LEU A 346 -8.73 -11.91 34.72
CA LEU A 346 -9.56 -11.58 33.55
C LEU A 346 -9.21 -10.22 32.95
N SER A 347 -8.02 -9.68 33.27
CA SER A 347 -7.55 -8.39 32.77
C SER A 347 -6.13 -8.45 32.22
N THR A 348 -5.80 -7.48 31.35
CA THR A 348 -4.45 -7.34 30.81
C THR A 348 -3.48 -6.71 31.83
N PRO A 349 -2.16 -7.02 31.74
CA PRO A 349 -1.53 -7.93 30.78
C PRO A 349 -1.76 -9.42 31.10
N LYS A 350 -1.78 -10.25 30.05
CA LYS A 350 -1.95 -11.70 30.16
C LYS A 350 -0.71 -12.43 29.66
N ARG A 351 -0.07 -13.23 30.52
CA ARG A 351 1.18 -13.89 30.17
C ARG A 351 0.95 -15.20 29.43
N PHE A 352 1.68 -15.36 28.33
CA PHE A 352 1.69 -16.55 27.51
C PHE A 352 3.11 -17.09 27.35
N ARG A 353 3.19 -18.42 27.32
CA ARG A 353 4.37 -19.20 26.99
C ARG A 353 4.08 -19.98 25.71
N ALA A 354 4.97 -19.83 24.73
CA ALA A 354 4.91 -20.56 23.48
C ALA A 354 6.11 -21.49 23.38
N GLU A 355 5.87 -22.80 23.27
CA GLU A 355 6.92 -23.80 23.06
C GLU A 355 7.02 -24.07 21.57
N ILE A 356 8.11 -23.62 20.95
CA ILE A 356 8.34 -23.78 19.51
C ILE A 356 8.86 -25.19 19.23
N GLU A 357 8.02 -25.98 18.58
CA GLU A 357 8.25 -27.40 18.31
C GLU A 357 8.99 -27.62 16.98
N GLY A 358 8.77 -26.73 16.01
CA GLY A 358 9.36 -26.84 14.68
C GLY A 358 9.08 -25.65 13.78
N GLY A 359 9.81 -25.60 12.66
CA GLY A 359 9.52 -24.68 11.58
C GLY A 359 9.88 -25.27 10.22
N GLY A 360 9.47 -24.59 9.16
CA GLY A 360 9.73 -25.02 7.79
C GLY A 360 9.67 -23.89 6.78
N LEU A 361 10.43 -24.02 5.70
CA LEU A 361 10.34 -23.19 4.51
C LEU A 361 9.31 -23.83 3.56
N CYS A 362 8.17 -23.19 3.39
CA CYS A 362 7.02 -23.70 2.64
C CYS A 362 6.88 -22.96 1.30
N VAL A 363 6.54 -23.70 0.25
CA VAL A 363 6.29 -23.17 -1.09
C VAL A 363 4.80 -23.29 -1.41
N GLY A 364 4.20 -22.23 -1.95
CA GLY A 364 2.81 -22.18 -2.41
C GLY A 364 1.77 -21.78 -1.36
N GLU A 365 0.54 -21.54 -1.83
CA GLU A 365 -0.63 -21.27 -1.00
C GLU A 365 -1.14 -22.59 -0.40
N ASP A 366 -0.98 -22.72 0.92
CA ASP A 366 -1.57 -23.72 1.81
C ASP A 366 -1.72 -25.15 1.25
N GLY A 367 -0.66 -25.96 1.41
CA GLY A 367 -0.66 -27.38 1.05
C GLY A 367 0.56 -27.84 0.25
N GLY A 368 1.41 -26.91 -0.19
CA GLY A 368 2.72 -27.26 -0.74
C GLY A 368 3.67 -27.80 0.32
N GLY A 369 4.66 -28.58 -0.12
CA GLY A 369 5.65 -29.17 0.76
C GLY A 369 6.45 -28.11 1.53
N CYS A 370 6.68 -28.35 2.81
CA CYS A 370 7.59 -27.55 3.64
C CYS A 370 8.90 -28.29 3.83
N LEU A 371 10.02 -27.64 3.53
CA LEU A 371 11.35 -28.12 3.91
C LEU A 371 11.54 -27.83 5.41
N PRO A 372 11.74 -28.84 6.27
CA PRO A 372 11.89 -28.61 7.71
C PRO A 372 13.14 -27.79 8.00
N LEU A 373 13.00 -26.87 8.95
CA LEU A 373 14.09 -26.05 9.47
C LEU A 373 14.35 -26.45 10.93
N PRO A 374 15.62 -26.46 11.39
CA PRO A 374 15.98 -26.84 12.76
C PRO A 374 15.66 -25.71 13.76
N ILE A 375 14.41 -25.26 13.78
CA ILE A 375 13.93 -24.17 14.63
C ILE A 375 13.19 -24.78 15.81
N ARG A 376 13.70 -24.53 17.01
CA ARG A 376 13.07 -24.87 18.29
C ARG A 376 13.39 -23.78 19.30
N GLY A 377 12.57 -23.67 20.33
CA GLY A 377 12.83 -22.70 21.39
C GLY A 377 11.58 -22.39 22.18
N GLU A 378 11.68 -21.32 22.95
CA GLU A 378 10.63 -20.89 23.85
C GLU A 378 10.48 -19.37 23.77
N GLY A 379 9.23 -18.92 23.64
CA GLY A 379 8.85 -17.52 23.66
C GLY A 379 7.96 -17.23 24.86
N ILE A 380 8.23 -16.12 25.55
CA ILE A 380 7.34 -15.59 26.59
C ILE A 380 6.91 -14.19 26.16
N PHE A 381 5.60 -13.95 26.16
CA PHE A 381 5.03 -12.66 25.81
C PHE A 381 3.80 -12.35 26.65
N ASP A 382 3.53 -11.06 26.81
CA ASP A 382 2.34 -10.56 27.49
C ASP A 382 1.35 -10.02 26.44
N GLY A 383 0.10 -10.48 26.48
CA GLY A 383 -1.02 -9.85 25.79
C GLY A 383 -1.43 -8.58 26.53
N VAL A 384 -1.04 -7.42 25.99
CA VAL A 384 -1.28 -6.09 26.59
C VAL A 384 -2.69 -5.59 26.26
N TYR A 385 -3.17 -5.91 25.06
CA TYR A 385 -4.53 -5.63 24.61
C TYR A 385 -4.99 -6.69 23.62
N LEU A 386 -6.26 -7.06 23.69
CA LEU A 386 -6.93 -7.95 22.74
C LEU A 386 -8.36 -7.46 22.53
N GLY A 387 -8.65 -7.02 21.32
CA GLY A 387 -10.02 -6.76 20.87
C GLY A 387 -10.28 -7.48 19.55
N LYS A 388 -11.47 -7.29 18.97
CA LYS A 388 -11.90 -8.03 17.77
C LYS A 388 -11.06 -7.78 16.52
N ARG A 389 -10.47 -6.59 16.37
CA ARG A 389 -9.77 -6.16 15.15
C ARG A 389 -8.31 -5.73 15.35
N LEU A 390 -7.90 -5.49 16.60
CA LEU A 390 -6.56 -5.06 16.96
C LEU A 390 -6.09 -5.78 18.23
N ARG A 391 -4.81 -6.11 18.30
CA ARG A 391 -4.15 -6.60 19.51
C ARG A 391 -2.78 -5.96 19.69
N ILE A 392 -2.33 -5.93 20.94
CA ILE A 392 -0.99 -5.51 21.32
C ILE A 392 -0.36 -6.61 22.16
N GLY A 393 0.78 -7.12 21.70
CA GLY A 393 1.62 -8.06 22.45
C GLY A 393 2.92 -7.39 22.88
N GLN A 394 3.47 -7.80 24.02
CA GLN A 394 4.78 -7.35 24.50
C GLN A 394 5.71 -8.55 24.65
N ASN A 395 6.85 -8.51 23.96
CA ASN A 395 7.86 -9.56 24.05
C ASN A 395 8.66 -9.40 25.35
N ILE A 396 8.55 -10.37 26.26
CA ILE A 396 9.26 -10.35 27.54
C ILE A 396 10.70 -10.82 27.39
N ASN A 397 10.94 -11.77 26.49
CA ASN A 397 12.28 -12.29 26.23
C ASN A 397 13.16 -11.31 25.40
N GLY A 398 12.54 -10.34 24.71
CA GLY A 398 13.17 -9.45 23.73
C GLY A 398 13.22 -7.98 24.11
N GLY A 399 13.66 -7.67 25.32
CA GLY A 399 13.85 -6.27 25.76
C GLY A 399 12.56 -5.45 25.87
N GLY A 400 11.38 -6.09 25.90
CA GLY A 400 10.11 -5.42 26.14
C GLY A 400 9.47 -4.76 24.91
N ALA A 401 9.93 -5.06 23.69
CA ALA A 401 9.32 -4.52 22.47
C ALA A 401 7.84 -4.89 22.36
N ARG A 402 7.01 -3.97 21.84
CA ARG A 402 5.57 -4.20 21.64
C ARG A 402 5.22 -4.34 20.17
N VAL A 403 4.46 -5.36 19.85
CA VAL A 403 3.93 -5.65 18.52
C VAL A 403 2.47 -5.23 18.46
N VAL A 404 2.09 -4.47 17.43
CA VAL A 404 0.70 -4.17 17.12
C VAL A 404 0.31 -4.99 15.89
N GLN A 405 -0.81 -5.69 16.01
CA GLN A 405 -1.31 -6.54 14.95
C GLN A 405 -2.79 -6.27 14.70
N VAL A 406 -3.18 -6.33 13.43
CA VAL A 406 -4.59 -6.27 13.01
C VAL A 406 -5.06 -7.66 12.63
N ARG A 407 -6.33 -7.96 12.92
CA ARG A 407 -6.92 -9.26 12.56
C ARG A 407 -7.32 -9.26 11.10
N VAL A 408 -6.78 -10.19 10.32
CA VAL A 408 -7.06 -10.30 8.88
C VAL A 408 -8.02 -11.44 8.55
N GLN A 409 -8.14 -12.44 9.43
CA GLN A 409 -9.08 -13.57 9.31
C GLN A 409 -9.60 -14.01 10.68
#